data_AF-A0A924N9A5-F1
#
_entry.id   AF-A0A924N9A5-F1
#
_cell.length_a   1.000
_cell.length_b   1.000
_cell.length_c   1.000
_cell.angle_alpha   90.00
_cell.angle_beta   90.00
_cell.angle_gamma   90.00
#
_symmetry.space_group_name_H-M   'P 1'
#
loop_
_entity.id
_entity.type
_entity.pdbx_description
1 polymer ?
#
loop_
_entity_poly.entity_id
_entity_poly.type
_entity_poly.pdbx_seq_one_letter_code
_entity_poly.pdbx_strand_id
1 'polypeptide(L)'
;MLPMVGDGSSRVPQQTMAEQVHVYDGETRRVFIVGAPPTPVYVPTWARMSRVPKPSINGLLTGKSAGLVLPLRDALSELAMQLGQPIDVVSGRRTRLEQEVLYQHFLAGIGNLSALPGTSHHETGEAADVYVGGIALAEVPRARAIGVSVGLEFPVSGEPWHVELVDGGAPPGDG
;
A
#
# COMPACT_ATOMS: atom_id res chain seq x y z
N MET A 1 -36.26 3.14 -55.04
CA MET A 1 -37.15 3.25 -53.87
C MET A 1 -36.31 2.96 -52.62
N LEU A 2 -35.95 3.99 -51.86
CA LEU A 2 -35.57 3.93 -50.44
C LEU A 2 -36.85 4.26 -49.63
N PRO A 3 -37.06 3.85 -48.36
CA PRO A 3 -36.23 4.30 -47.21
C PRO A 3 -36.10 3.27 -46.03
N MET A 4 -35.01 3.27 -45.24
CA MET A 4 -34.78 3.93 -43.91
C MET A 4 -35.29 3.17 -42.65
N VAL A 5 -34.34 2.93 -41.71
CA VAL A 5 -34.41 3.18 -40.22
C VAL A 5 -35.37 2.27 -39.40
N GLY A 6 -35.20 1.90 -38.13
CA GLY A 6 -34.31 2.20 -36.99
C GLY A 6 -34.59 1.18 -35.87
N ASP A 7 -33.67 0.93 -34.93
CA ASP A 7 -33.66 1.43 -33.54
C ASP A 7 -34.88 1.01 -32.67
N GLY A 8 -34.61 0.57 -31.44
CA GLY A 8 -35.46 0.99 -30.32
C GLY A 8 -35.99 -0.10 -29.40
N SER A 9 -35.14 -0.53 -28.47
CA SER A 9 -35.38 -0.48 -27.01
C SER A 9 -36.73 -0.93 -26.38
N SER A 10 -36.57 -1.74 -25.32
CA SER A 10 -37.35 -1.75 -24.07
C SER A 10 -38.72 -2.47 -24.04
N ARG A 11 -38.82 -3.54 -23.25
CA ARG A 11 -39.35 -3.55 -21.86
C ARG A 11 -39.59 -4.98 -21.35
N VAL A 12 -39.27 -5.12 -20.07
CA VAL A 12 -39.46 -6.23 -19.13
C VAL A 12 -40.90 -6.77 -19.12
N PRO A 13 -41.12 -8.04 -18.74
CA PRO A 13 -42.10 -8.25 -17.68
C PRO A 13 -41.63 -9.17 -16.54
N GLN A 14 -41.94 -8.65 -15.35
CA GLN A 14 -42.41 -9.28 -14.12
C GLN A 14 -41.46 -10.14 -13.28
N GLN A 15 -41.04 -9.49 -12.18
CA GLN A 15 -40.64 -10.10 -10.92
C GLN A 15 -41.68 -11.10 -10.45
N THR A 16 -41.27 -12.35 -10.22
CA THR A 16 -41.92 -13.23 -9.25
C THR A 16 -41.21 -13.05 -7.91
N MET A 17 -42.02 -12.82 -6.88
CA MET A 17 -41.61 -12.56 -5.50
C MET A 17 -40.82 -13.76 -4.96
N ALA A 18 -39.55 -13.57 -4.61
CA ALA A 18 -38.80 -14.56 -3.86
C ALA A 18 -39.26 -14.55 -2.39
N GLU A 19 -39.77 -15.70 -1.95
CA GLU A 19 -40.17 -15.97 -0.58
C GLU A 19 -38.96 -15.82 0.37
N GLN A 20 -39.09 -14.94 1.35
CA GLN A 20 -38.01 -14.62 2.28
C GLN A 20 -38.09 -15.56 3.48
N VAL A 21 -37.30 -16.64 3.49
CA VAL A 21 -37.19 -17.51 4.67
C VAL A 21 -36.17 -16.93 5.64
N HIS A 22 -36.62 -16.56 6.83
CA HIS A 22 -35.76 -16.08 7.90
C HIS A 22 -35.31 -17.26 8.75
N VAL A 23 -33.99 -17.52 8.80
CA VAL A 23 -33.39 -18.46 9.76
C VAL A 23 -32.63 -17.65 10.80
N TYR A 24 -32.96 -17.85 12.07
CA TYR A 24 -32.36 -17.14 13.21
C TYR A 24 -31.32 -18.03 13.90
N ASP A 25 -30.08 -17.55 13.90
CA ASP A 25 -28.97 -17.99 14.73
C ASP A 25 -28.63 -16.77 15.62
N GLY A 26 -28.72 -16.97 16.93
CA GLY A 26 -29.03 -15.96 17.96
C GLY A 26 -28.08 -14.80 18.18
N GLU A 27 -27.10 -14.50 17.32
CA GLU A 27 -26.11 -13.45 17.62
C GLU A 27 -25.71 -12.50 16.47
N THR A 28 -26.11 -12.70 15.21
CA THR A 28 -25.87 -11.68 14.18
C THR A 28 -26.74 -11.84 12.93
N ARG A 29 -27.45 -10.78 12.54
CA ARG A 29 -28.25 -10.76 11.29
C ARG A 29 -27.33 -10.83 10.06
N ARG A 30 -27.31 -11.96 9.35
CA ARG A 30 -26.76 -12.07 7.99
C ARG A 30 -27.81 -12.63 7.04
N VAL A 31 -28.12 -11.86 6.00
CA VAL A 31 -29.04 -12.28 4.93
C VAL A 31 -28.21 -12.97 3.85
N PHE A 32 -28.51 -14.24 3.55
CA PHE A 32 -27.98 -14.94 2.39
C PHE A 32 -29.04 -14.94 1.30
N ILE A 33 -28.69 -14.42 0.11
CA ILE A 33 -29.50 -14.58 -1.09
C ILE A 33 -28.96 -15.80 -1.83
N VAL A 34 -29.73 -16.90 -1.88
CA VAL A 34 -29.40 -18.09 -2.68
C VAL A 34 -30.23 -18.02 -3.96
N GLY A 35 -29.58 -17.95 -5.12
CA GLY A 35 -30.26 -18.19 -6.41
C GLY A 35 -29.92 -17.26 -7.58
N ALA A 36 -28.64 -17.14 -7.96
CA ALA A 36 -28.27 -16.74 -9.31
C ALA A 36 -27.11 -17.61 -9.80
N PRO A 37 -27.09 -18.08 -11.06
CA PRO A 37 -25.91 -18.76 -11.60
C PRO A 37 -24.73 -17.78 -11.51
N PRO A 38 -23.54 -18.21 -11.06
CA PRO A 38 -22.40 -17.32 -11.02
C PRO A 38 -22.09 -16.87 -12.44
N THR A 39 -22.10 -15.56 -12.67
CA THR A 39 -21.37 -14.97 -13.78
C THR A 39 -19.93 -15.48 -13.70
N PRO A 40 -19.28 -15.88 -14.81
CA PRO A 40 -17.87 -16.20 -14.77
C PRO A 40 -17.12 -14.89 -14.50
N VAL A 41 -16.83 -14.64 -13.22
CA VAL A 41 -15.84 -13.65 -12.82
C VAL A 41 -14.51 -14.19 -13.33
N TYR A 42 -13.95 -13.54 -14.33
CA TYR A 42 -12.58 -13.78 -14.76
C TYR A 42 -11.66 -13.38 -13.61
N VAL A 43 -11.33 -14.35 -12.75
CA VAL A 43 -10.27 -14.20 -11.77
C VAL A 43 -8.96 -14.46 -12.49
N PRO A 44 -8.06 -13.47 -12.63
CA PRO A 44 -6.74 -13.70 -13.19
C PRO A 44 -6.02 -14.79 -12.38
N THR A 45 -5.26 -15.64 -13.05
CA THR A 45 -4.71 -16.90 -12.50
C THR A 45 -3.77 -16.74 -11.31
N TRP A 46 -3.35 -15.52 -10.97
CA TRP A 46 -2.61 -15.23 -9.73
C TRP A 46 -3.49 -15.26 -8.47
N ALA A 47 -4.81 -15.06 -8.57
CA ALA A 47 -5.73 -15.04 -7.43
C ALA A 47 -6.08 -16.44 -6.86
N ARG A 48 -5.57 -17.54 -7.45
CA ARG A 48 -5.88 -18.92 -7.04
C ARG A 48 -4.72 -19.67 -6.36
N MET A 49 -3.61 -18.99 -6.07
CA MET A 49 -2.56 -19.53 -5.21
C MET A 49 -2.40 -18.61 -4.01
N SER A 50 -3.01 -18.97 -2.87
CA SER A 50 -2.46 -18.74 -1.52
C SER A 50 -3.46 -19.22 -0.46
N ARG A 51 -3.44 -20.53 -0.15
CA ARG A 51 -3.64 -20.98 1.24
C ARG A 51 -2.30 -20.97 1.98
N VAL A 52 -1.46 -20.00 1.67
CA VAL A 52 -0.29 -19.66 2.47
C VAL A 52 -0.84 -18.73 3.56
N PRO A 53 -0.61 -19.00 4.85
CA PRO A 53 -0.92 -18.04 5.88
C PRO A 53 -0.26 -16.71 5.51
N LYS A 54 -1.04 -15.61 5.40
CA LYS A 54 -0.44 -14.27 5.35
C LYS A 54 0.46 -14.16 6.59
N PRO A 55 1.77 -13.88 6.44
CA PRO A 55 2.59 -13.52 7.59
C PRO A 55 1.87 -12.40 8.32
N SER A 56 1.86 -12.43 9.66
CA SER A 56 1.33 -11.28 10.39
C SER A 56 2.13 -10.05 9.97
N ILE A 57 1.45 -9.01 9.49
CA ILE A 57 2.04 -7.70 9.14
C ILE A 57 2.97 -7.16 10.25
N ASN A 58 2.74 -7.59 11.50
CA ASN A 58 3.52 -7.19 12.67
C ASN A 58 4.94 -7.80 12.77
N GLY A 59 5.36 -8.68 11.85
CA GLY A 59 6.65 -9.38 11.93
C GLY A 59 7.69 -8.96 10.89
N LEU A 60 7.30 -8.19 9.87
CA LEU A 60 8.18 -7.87 8.74
C LEU A 60 8.74 -6.45 8.79
N LEU A 61 8.18 -5.57 9.62
CA LEU A 61 8.76 -4.26 9.93
C LEU A 61 9.29 -4.26 11.36
N THR A 62 10.59 -4.02 11.53
CA THR A 62 11.24 -3.88 12.84
C THR A 62 11.70 -2.44 13.07
N GLY A 63 12.18 -2.15 14.28
CA GLY A 63 12.74 -0.84 14.61
C GLY A 63 11.71 0.27 14.83
N LYS A 64 12.06 1.49 14.43
CA LYS A 64 11.32 2.76 14.68
C LYS A 64 10.15 2.98 13.70
N SER A 65 9.27 1.99 13.56
CA SER A 65 8.10 2.07 12.67
C SER A 65 6.89 2.80 13.28
N ALA A 66 6.97 3.16 14.57
CA ALA A 66 5.92 3.93 15.24
C ALA A 66 5.80 5.34 14.63
N GLY A 67 4.56 5.77 14.36
CA GLY A 67 4.28 7.10 13.82
C GLY A 67 4.40 7.22 12.30
N LEU A 68 4.82 6.18 11.59
CA LEU A 68 4.69 6.12 10.14
C LEU A 68 3.20 6.10 9.76
N VAL A 69 2.84 6.80 8.68
CA VAL A 69 1.48 6.77 8.15
C VAL A 69 1.14 5.36 7.64
N LEU A 70 -0.13 4.98 7.71
CA LEU A 70 -0.57 3.64 7.30
C LEU A 70 -0.16 3.28 5.86
N PRO A 71 -0.29 4.16 4.85
CA PRO A 71 0.13 3.83 3.49
C PRO A 71 1.61 3.46 3.37
N LEU A 72 2.52 4.21 4.02
CA LEU A 72 3.94 3.89 4.02
C LEU A 72 4.21 2.55 4.73
N ARG A 73 3.52 2.29 5.86
CA ARG A 73 3.66 1.01 6.58
C ARG A 73 3.19 -0.17 5.75
N ASP A 74 2.09 -0.01 5.02
CA ASP A 74 1.53 -1.05 4.15
C ASP A 74 2.47 -1.32 2.97
N ALA A 75 2.97 -0.26 2.30
CA ALA A 75 3.92 -0.37 1.20
C ALA A 75 5.24 -1.04 1.63
N LEU A 76 5.80 -0.66 2.79
CA LEU A 76 7.00 -1.32 3.33
C LEU A 76 6.72 -2.78 3.71
N SER A 77 5.55 -3.10 4.26
CA SER A 77 5.18 -4.47 4.59
C SER A 77 5.06 -5.33 3.34
N GLU A 78 4.47 -4.79 2.27
CA GLU A 78 4.36 -5.48 0.98
C GLU A 78 5.74 -5.67 0.33
N LEU A 79 6.59 -4.66 0.35
CA LEU A 79 7.99 -4.76 -0.10
C LEU A 79 8.73 -5.87 0.66
N ALA A 80 8.63 -5.90 1.98
CA ALA A 80 9.24 -6.93 2.81
C ALA A 80 8.72 -8.34 2.46
N MET A 81 7.41 -8.49 2.21
CA MET A 81 6.81 -9.74 1.75
C MET A 81 7.36 -10.19 0.40
N GLN A 82 7.46 -9.28 -0.57
CA GLN A 82 7.96 -9.59 -1.92
C GLN A 82 9.47 -9.88 -1.95
N LEU A 83 10.25 -9.26 -1.06
CA LEU A 83 11.66 -9.57 -0.84
C LEU A 83 11.86 -10.88 -0.05
N GLY A 84 10.85 -11.31 0.70
CA GLY A 84 10.95 -12.45 1.62
C GLY A 84 11.89 -12.19 2.80
N GLN A 85 12.09 -10.91 3.16
CA GLN A 85 13.02 -10.48 4.21
C GLN A 85 12.39 -9.34 5.03
N PRO A 86 12.63 -9.29 6.35
CA PRO A 86 12.18 -8.17 7.17
C PRO A 86 12.94 -6.89 6.83
N ILE A 87 12.23 -5.76 6.90
CA ILE A 87 12.79 -4.41 6.79
C ILE A 87 12.95 -3.83 8.19
N ASP A 88 14.14 -3.31 8.49
CA ASP A 88 14.45 -2.59 9.72
C ASP A 88 14.36 -1.08 9.51
N VAL A 89 13.44 -0.43 10.23
CA VAL A 89 13.28 1.03 10.21
C VAL A 89 14.22 1.64 11.24
N VAL A 90 15.33 2.23 10.81
CA VAL A 90 16.29 2.86 11.74
C VAL A 90 15.91 4.29 12.11
N SER A 91 15.16 4.95 11.23
CA SER A 91 14.60 6.29 11.41
C SER A 91 13.23 6.37 10.73
N GLY A 92 12.17 6.57 11.52
CA GLY A 92 10.81 6.73 11.01
C GLY A 92 10.34 8.17 11.17
N ARG A 93 9.19 8.37 11.81
CA ARG A 93 8.67 9.71 12.08
C ARG A 93 9.61 10.50 13.00
N ARG A 94 9.90 11.74 12.61
CA ARG A 94 10.59 12.76 13.42
C ARG A 94 9.61 13.83 13.86
N THR A 95 9.88 14.44 15.01
CA THR A 95 9.22 15.68 15.42
C THR A 95 9.90 16.88 14.76
N ARG A 96 9.21 18.02 14.71
CA ARG A 96 9.78 19.29 14.24
C ARG A 96 11.08 19.64 14.97
N LEU A 97 11.12 19.44 16.28
CA LEU A 97 12.30 19.74 17.10
C LEU A 97 13.48 18.81 16.76
N GLU A 98 13.24 17.51 16.58
CA GLU A 98 14.28 16.58 16.14
C GLU A 98 14.82 16.99 14.75
N GLN A 99 13.94 17.43 13.85
CA GLN A 99 14.34 17.94 12.54
C GLN A 99 15.19 19.21 12.64
N GLU A 100 14.84 20.15 13.53
CA GLU A 100 15.63 21.36 13.80
C GLU A 100 17.04 21.01 14.27
N VAL A 101 17.18 20.08 15.20
CA VAL A 101 18.50 19.66 15.69
C VAL A 101 19.35 19.06 14.57
N LEU A 102 18.79 18.17 13.75
CA LEU A 102 19.50 17.57 12.62
C LEU A 102 19.89 18.61 11.56
N TYR A 103 19.00 19.57 11.29
CA TYR A 103 19.29 20.66 10.37
C TYR A 103 20.43 21.56 10.87
N GLN A 104 20.49 21.85 12.17
CA GLN A 104 21.62 22.60 12.74
C GLN A 104 22.94 21.82 12.64
N HIS A 105 22.93 20.50 12.86
CA HIS A 105 24.14 19.67 12.66
C HIS A 105 24.59 19.64 11.19
N PHE A 106 23.65 19.59 10.25
CA PHE A 106 23.93 19.70 8.83
C PHE A 106 24.60 21.05 8.50
N LEU A 107 24.03 22.17 8.96
CA LEU A 107 24.61 23.51 8.76
C LEU A 107 25.99 23.66 9.39
N ALA A 108 26.25 23.00 10.51
CA ALA A 108 27.55 22.98 11.18
C ALA A 108 28.56 22.01 10.53
N GLY A 109 28.16 21.23 9.52
CA GLY A 109 29.02 20.28 8.82
C GLY A 109 29.39 19.04 9.63
N ILE A 110 28.63 18.73 10.69
CA ILE A 110 28.89 17.61 11.61
C ILE A 110 27.83 16.50 11.55
N GLY A 111 26.86 16.61 10.62
CA GLY A 111 25.77 15.65 10.44
C GLY A 111 25.50 15.33 8.97
N ASN A 112 24.57 14.39 8.75
CA ASN A 112 24.10 14.03 7.41
C ASN A 112 23.34 15.17 6.75
N LEU A 113 23.01 15.00 5.46
CA LEU A 113 22.07 15.90 4.79
C LEU A 113 20.75 15.94 5.58
N SER A 114 20.19 17.13 5.70
CA SER A 114 18.94 17.32 6.41
C SER A 114 18.10 18.37 5.71
N ALA A 115 16.84 18.03 5.46
CA ALA A 115 15.84 18.97 4.97
C ALA A 115 15.60 20.10 5.99
N LEU A 116 15.12 21.24 5.50
CA LEU A 116 14.68 22.33 6.37
C LEU A 116 13.55 21.83 7.29
N PRO A 117 13.51 22.29 8.55
CA PRO A 117 12.40 21.96 9.44
C PRO A 117 11.07 22.42 8.87
N GLY A 118 10.12 21.50 8.78
CA GLY A 118 8.79 21.68 8.19
C GLY A 118 8.64 21.25 6.76
N THR A 119 9.72 20.78 6.14
CA THR A 119 9.70 20.29 4.77
C THR A 119 10.17 18.84 4.69
N SER A 120 10.40 18.15 5.81
CA SER A 120 10.80 16.75 5.82
C SER A 120 9.59 15.84 5.86
N HIS A 121 9.51 14.86 4.95
CA HIS A 121 8.49 13.80 4.99
C HIS A 121 8.64 12.87 6.21
N HIS A 122 9.78 12.91 6.91
CA HIS A 122 9.86 12.27 8.23
C HIS A 122 8.98 12.96 9.27
N GLU A 123 8.68 14.25 9.15
CA GLU A 123 7.85 14.96 10.14
C GLU A 123 6.38 14.52 10.10
N THR A 124 5.90 14.19 8.91
CA THR A 124 4.56 13.65 8.63
C THR A 124 4.49 12.14 8.75
N GLY A 125 5.65 11.44 8.77
CA GLY A 125 5.73 9.99 8.82
C GLY A 125 5.56 9.33 7.45
N GLU A 126 5.80 10.08 6.38
CA GLU A 126 5.73 9.68 4.97
C GLU A 126 7.10 9.28 4.39
N ALA A 127 8.17 9.40 5.19
CA ALA A 127 9.50 8.89 4.87
C ALA A 127 10.08 8.01 5.98
N ALA A 128 10.99 7.13 5.59
CA ALA A 128 11.74 6.29 6.50
C ALA A 128 13.17 6.02 5.97
N ASP A 129 14.11 5.87 6.89
CA ASP A 129 15.44 5.33 6.61
C ASP A 129 15.44 3.86 7.02
N VAL A 130 15.68 2.96 6.07
CA VAL A 130 15.44 1.53 6.26
C VAL A 130 16.53 0.63 5.66
N TYR A 131 16.71 -0.53 6.27
CA TYR A 131 17.70 -1.54 5.92
C TYR A 131 17.07 -2.93 5.81
N VAL A 132 17.67 -3.83 5.04
CA VAL A 132 17.30 -5.25 4.96
C VAL A 132 18.55 -6.07 5.23
N GLY A 133 18.57 -6.81 6.35
CA GLY A 133 19.74 -7.61 6.73
C GLY A 133 21.04 -6.80 6.86
N GLY A 134 20.94 -5.51 7.25
CA GLY A 134 22.09 -4.59 7.37
C GLY A 134 22.52 -3.91 6.07
N ILE A 135 21.83 -4.15 4.95
CA ILE A 135 22.08 -3.51 3.66
C ILE A 135 21.05 -2.39 3.45
N ALA A 136 21.47 -1.22 2.96
CA ALA A 136 20.56 -0.10 2.71
C ALA A 136 19.51 -0.52 1.67
N LEU A 137 18.24 -0.15 1.87
CA LEU A 137 17.13 -0.70 1.08
C LEU A 137 17.37 -0.62 -0.43
N ALA A 138 17.82 0.52 -0.93
CA ALA A 138 17.97 0.76 -2.34
C ALA A 138 19.18 0.06 -2.98
N GLU A 139 20.06 -0.56 -2.17
CA GLU A 139 21.17 -1.42 -2.59
C GLU A 139 20.78 -2.91 -2.63
N VAL A 140 19.67 -3.29 -1.99
CA VAL A 140 19.16 -4.66 -2.01
C VAL A 140 18.68 -4.99 -3.43
N PRO A 141 19.11 -6.12 -4.02
CA PRO A 141 18.67 -6.51 -5.35
C PRO A 141 17.14 -6.53 -5.47
N ARG A 142 16.62 -5.90 -6.52
CA ARG A 142 15.19 -5.76 -6.84
C ARG A 142 14.38 -4.84 -5.92
N ALA A 143 14.91 -4.39 -4.78
CA ALA A 143 14.13 -3.59 -3.82
C ALA A 143 13.62 -2.27 -4.41
N ARG A 144 14.42 -1.58 -5.25
CA ARG A 144 13.95 -0.38 -5.97
C ARG A 144 12.77 -0.68 -6.89
N ALA A 145 12.88 -1.72 -7.72
CA ALA A 145 11.85 -2.08 -8.68
C ALA A 145 10.53 -2.48 -7.99
N ILE A 146 10.63 -3.25 -6.90
CA ILE A 146 9.46 -3.63 -6.10
C ILE A 146 8.91 -2.41 -5.36
N GLY A 147 9.77 -1.59 -4.76
CA GLY A 147 9.39 -0.37 -4.04
C GLY A 147 8.54 0.56 -4.90
N VAL A 148 8.99 0.85 -6.12
CA VAL A 148 8.22 1.64 -7.10
C VAL A 148 6.87 1.00 -7.41
N SER A 149 6.81 -0.33 -7.55
CA SER A 149 5.54 -1.03 -7.81
C SER A 149 4.53 -0.97 -6.66
N VAL A 150 4.99 -0.70 -5.43
CA VAL A 150 4.14 -0.58 -4.23
C VAL A 150 3.97 0.86 -3.76
N GLY A 151 4.30 1.84 -4.61
CA GLY A 151 4.06 3.27 -4.33
C GLY A 151 5.16 3.94 -3.48
N LEU A 152 6.39 3.43 -3.53
CA LEU A 152 7.56 4.04 -2.89
C LEU A 152 8.48 4.70 -3.91
N GLU A 153 9.17 5.75 -3.48
CA GLU A 153 10.24 6.39 -4.24
C GLU A 153 11.52 6.57 -3.41
N PHE A 154 12.62 6.84 -4.12
CA PHE A 154 13.98 6.95 -3.55
C PHE A 154 14.61 8.28 -4.01
N PRO A 155 14.09 9.43 -3.54
CA PRO A 155 14.33 10.72 -4.16
C PRO A 155 15.68 11.35 -3.78
N VAL A 156 16.28 10.92 -2.67
CA VAL A 156 17.51 11.53 -2.15
C VAL A 156 18.75 10.82 -2.71
N SER A 157 19.49 11.52 -3.58
CA SER A 157 20.76 11.03 -4.10
C SER A 157 21.80 10.91 -2.98
N GLY A 158 22.51 9.78 -2.93
CA GLY A 158 23.52 9.50 -1.91
C GLY A 158 22.97 8.91 -0.60
N GLU A 159 21.66 8.76 -0.46
CA GLU A 159 21.01 8.16 0.72
C GLU A 159 20.24 6.89 0.33
N PRO A 160 20.92 5.77 0.02
CA PRO A 160 20.26 4.54 -0.43
C PRO A 160 19.37 3.88 0.63
N TRP A 161 19.43 4.31 1.89
CA TRP A 161 18.54 3.85 2.95
C TRP A 161 17.21 4.61 2.95
N HIS A 162 17.14 5.78 2.32
CA HIS A 162 16.02 6.68 2.39
C HIS A 162 14.93 6.32 1.39
N VAL A 163 13.69 6.21 1.87
CA VAL A 163 12.51 5.90 1.07
C VAL A 163 11.34 6.76 1.49
N GLU A 164 10.57 7.22 0.52
CA GLU A 164 9.37 8.03 0.72
C GLU A 164 8.15 7.35 0.08
N LEU A 165 6.97 7.64 0.60
CA LEU A 165 5.71 7.36 -0.10
C LEU A 165 5.57 8.35 -1.26
N VAL A 166 5.24 7.85 -2.46
CA VAL A 166 4.94 8.73 -3.60
C VAL A 166 3.77 9.64 -3.25
N ASP A 167 3.88 10.94 -3.53
CA ASP A 167 2.81 11.94 -3.33
C ASP A 167 1.45 11.42 -3.85
N GLY A 168 0.54 11.08 -2.93
CA GLY A 168 -0.80 10.55 -3.23
C GLY A 168 -1.01 9.04 -3.02
N GLY A 169 0.04 8.28 -2.66
CA GLY A 169 -0.05 6.91 -2.18
C GLY A 169 -0.59 5.86 -3.17
N ALA A 170 -0.82 6.24 -4.43
CA ALA A 170 -1.23 5.30 -5.47
C ALA A 170 0.02 4.82 -6.23
N PRO A 171 0.18 3.50 -6.46
CA PRO A 171 1.18 3.03 -7.39
C PRO A 171 0.92 3.65 -8.78
N PRO A 172 1.95 3.90 -9.59
CA PRO A 172 1.75 4.39 -10.95
C PRO A 172 0.84 3.40 -11.69
N GLY A 173 -0.36 3.88 -12.04
CA GLY A 173 -1.38 3.09 -12.70
C GLY A 173 -0.83 2.47 -13.98
N ASP A 174 -1.14 1.20 -14.16
CA ASP A 174 -1.00 0.37 -15.33
C ASP A 174 -1.66 1.04 -16.55
N GLY A 175 -0.89 1.93 -17.20
CA GLY A 175 -1.21 2.53 -18.50
C GLY A 175 -1.01 1.58 -19.67
#